data_AF-A0A817BD46-F1
#
_entry.id   AF-A0A817BD46-F1
#
_cell.length_a   1.000
_cell.length_b   1.000
_cell.length_c   1.000
_cell.angle_alpha   90.00
_cell.angle_beta   90.00
_cell.angle_gamma   90.00
#
_symmetry.space_group_name_H-M   'P 1'
#
loop_
_entity.id
_entity.type
_entity.pdbx_description
1 polymer ?
#
loop_
_entity_poly.entity_id
_entity_poly.type
_entity_poly.pdbx_seq_one_letter_code
_entity_poly.pdbx_strand_id
1 'polypeptide(L)'
;MAGRASLDVAAIRLVDVPEKARKLLNLLEQSKDPRFHALPLASQRVAAFADTVNELVYDILISKVRQRLGEVSRLPIWSSVEEQTAFALPNFSSYPQAYVTSVGEYLLTLPQQLEPLAEGISTNGDSNNEDAQFFATEWMFKVAEGATALYMEQLRGIQYISDRGAQQLCVDIEYLSNVLAALSMPIPPVLATFQTCLATPRDELKDVMKSDAGRELDFPTANLVCKMRRISFD
;
A
#
# COMPACT_ATOMS: atom_id res chain seq x y z
N MET A 1 25.40 -1.27 66.85
CA MET A 1 24.23 -0.95 66.02
C MET A 1 24.28 -1.85 64.79
N ALA A 2 23.55 -2.96 64.81
CA ALA A 2 23.39 -3.83 63.65
C ALA A 2 21.94 -3.67 63.17
N GLY A 3 21.77 -3.09 61.99
CA GLY A 3 20.47 -2.86 61.38
C GLY A 3 19.75 -4.20 61.20
N ARG A 4 18.57 -4.32 61.80
CA ARG A 4 17.64 -5.42 61.57
C ARG A 4 17.30 -5.43 60.08
N ALA A 5 17.89 -6.34 59.33
CA ALA A 5 17.40 -6.70 58.01
C ALA A 5 15.94 -7.15 58.21
N SER A 6 15.01 -6.40 57.65
CA SER A 6 13.64 -6.85 57.47
C SER A 6 13.72 -8.20 56.77
N LEU A 7 13.42 -9.28 57.50
CA LEU A 7 13.22 -10.59 56.90
C LEU A 7 12.21 -10.42 55.78
N ASP A 8 12.69 -10.51 54.55
CA ASP A 8 11.87 -10.40 53.35
C ASP A 8 10.80 -11.49 53.43
N VAL A 9 9.55 -11.09 53.62
CA VAL A 9 8.41 -12.00 53.77
C VAL A 9 8.26 -12.89 52.52
N ALA A 10 8.79 -12.47 51.37
CA ALA A 10 8.87 -13.29 50.17
C ALA A 10 9.89 -14.44 50.30
N ALA A 11 11.03 -14.21 50.96
CA ALA A 11 12.06 -15.23 51.18
C ALA A 11 11.57 -16.35 52.13
N ILE A 12 10.83 -15.99 53.18
CA ILE A 12 10.25 -16.98 54.13
C ILE A 12 9.22 -17.87 53.42
N ARG A 13 8.38 -17.30 52.54
CA ARG A 13 7.33 -18.04 51.82
C ARG A 13 7.84 -19.02 50.76
N LEU A 14 9.06 -18.84 50.26
CA LEU A 14 9.67 -19.75 49.28
C LEU A 14 10.38 -20.93 49.95
N VAL A 15 10.89 -20.75 51.17
CA VAL A 15 11.47 -21.83 51.98
C VAL A 15 10.39 -22.87 52.35
N ASP A 16 9.18 -22.41 52.67
CA ASP A 16 8.06 -23.29 53.04
C ASP A 16 7.39 -23.99 51.84
N VAL A 17 7.77 -23.65 50.60
CA VAL A 17 7.22 -24.25 49.37
C VAL A 17 8.34 -24.61 48.38
N PRO A 18 9.13 -25.66 48.68
CA PRO A 18 10.37 -25.97 47.96
C PRO A 18 10.16 -26.23 46.46
N GLU A 19 9.01 -26.79 46.08
CA GLU A 19 8.64 -27.02 44.68
C GLU A 19 8.43 -25.72 43.89
N LYS A 20 7.83 -24.69 44.51
CA LYS A 20 7.66 -23.39 43.86
C LYS A 20 8.98 -22.64 43.78
N ALA A 21 9.81 -22.72 44.82
CA ALA A 21 11.15 -22.13 44.81
C ALA A 21 12.01 -22.73 43.70
N ARG A 22 12.01 -24.07 43.53
CA ARG A 22 12.76 -24.75 42.48
C ARG A 22 12.29 -24.37 41.08
N LYS A 23 10.97 -24.26 40.86
CA LYS A 23 10.40 -23.78 39.60
C LYS A 23 10.78 -22.33 39.29
N LEU A 24 10.82 -21.47 40.30
CA LEU A 24 11.16 -20.06 40.14
C LEU A 24 12.66 -19.85 39.88
N LEU A 25 13.52 -20.63 40.55
CA LEU A 25 14.96 -20.71 40.23
C LEU A 25 15.20 -21.23 38.82
N ASN A 26 14.50 -22.29 38.39
CA ASN A 26 14.59 -22.78 37.01
C ASN A 26 14.12 -21.73 35.99
N LEU A 27 13.04 -20.99 36.26
CA LEU A 27 12.60 -19.87 35.41
C LEU A 27 13.64 -18.74 35.36
N LEU A 28 14.31 -18.45 36.47
CA LEU A 28 15.37 -17.43 36.55
C LEU A 28 16.66 -17.88 35.83
N GLU A 29 16.97 -19.17 35.83
CA GLU A 29 18.06 -19.71 35.03
C GLU A 29 17.71 -19.71 33.54
N GLN A 30 16.47 -20.07 33.20
CA GLN A 30 15.98 -20.01 31.82
C GLN A 30 15.91 -18.56 31.30
N SER A 31 15.62 -17.57 32.15
CA SER A 31 15.62 -16.15 31.75
C SER A 31 16.97 -15.58 31.33
N LYS A 32 18.05 -16.34 31.53
CA LYS A 32 19.37 -15.98 30.98
C LYS A 32 19.49 -16.34 29.50
N ASP A 33 18.61 -17.19 28.96
CA ASP A 33 18.51 -17.43 27.51
C ASP A 33 17.74 -16.26 26.87
N PRO A 34 18.31 -15.57 25.87
CA PRO A 34 17.63 -14.49 25.16
C PRO A 34 16.33 -14.94 24.44
N ARG A 35 16.10 -16.24 24.29
CA ARG A 35 14.87 -16.82 23.74
C ARG A 35 13.82 -17.13 24.79
N PHE A 36 14.12 -16.91 26.07
CA PHE A 36 13.17 -17.17 27.14
C PHE A 36 12.14 -16.06 27.26
N HIS A 37 10.88 -16.45 27.09
CA HIS A 37 9.74 -15.56 27.24
C HIS A 37 9.00 -15.97 28.51
N ALA A 38 9.21 -15.24 29.61
CA ALA A 38 8.62 -15.57 30.91
C ALA A 38 7.07 -15.56 30.89
N LEU A 39 6.47 -14.83 29.96
CA LEU A 39 5.04 -14.61 29.82
C LEU A 39 4.61 -14.76 28.35
N PRO A 40 4.67 -15.98 27.77
CA PRO A 40 4.42 -16.19 26.34
C PRO A 40 3.00 -15.77 25.95
N LEU A 41 2.02 -16.02 26.83
CA LEU A 41 0.64 -15.60 26.60
C LEU A 41 0.48 -14.07 26.63
N ALA A 42 1.16 -13.38 27.54
CA ALA A 42 1.09 -11.91 27.59
C ALA A 42 1.76 -11.29 26.36
N SER A 43 2.93 -11.80 25.98
CA SER A 43 3.64 -11.39 24.75
C SER A 43 2.78 -11.61 23.51
N GLN A 44 2.13 -12.77 23.38
CA GLN A 44 1.19 -13.06 22.29
C GLN A 44 0.01 -12.08 22.27
N ARG A 45 -0.57 -11.74 23.42
CA ARG A 45 -1.70 -10.81 23.51
C ARG A 45 -1.29 -9.38 23.14
N VAL A 46 -0.10 -8.94 23.54
CA VAL A 46 0.45 -7.63 23.17
C VAL A 46 0.73 -7.57 21.68
N ALA A 47 1.32 -8.62 21.09
CA ALA A 47 1.55 -8.70 19.64
C ALA A 47 0.23 -8.60 18.86
N ALA A 48 -0.78 -9.41 19.22
CA ALA A 48 -2.09 -9.37 18.56
C ALA A 48 -2.79 -8.00 18.70
N PHE A 49 -2.61 -7.32 19.84
CA PHE A 49 -3.11 -5.97 20.01
C PHE A 49 -2.38 -4.97 19.11
N ALA A 50 -1.04 -5.06 19.03
CA ALA A 50 -0.24 -4.23 18.13
C ALA A 50 -0.64 -4.43 16.66
N ASP A 51 -0.87 -5.68 16.23
CA ASP A 51 -1.37 -5.99 14.88
C ASP A 51 -2.72 -5.33 14.62
N THR A 52 -3.65 -5.39 15.58
CA THR A 52 -4.97 -4.75 15.46
C THR A 52 -4.87 -3.22 15.35
N VAL A 53 -3.95 -2.61 16.11
CA VAL A 53 -3.69 -1.16 16.02
C VAL A 53 -3.07 -0.81 14.67
N ASN A 54 -2.13 -1.61 14.17
CA ASN A 54 -1.53 -1.40 12.85
C ASN A 54 -2.59 -1.50 11.74
N GLU A 55 -3.47 -2.49 11.76
CA GLU A 55 -4.58 -2.58 10.79
C GLU A 55 -5.50 -1.36 10.84
N LEU A 56 -5.83 -0.86 12.04
CA LEU A 56 -6.64 0.35 12.17
C LEU A 56 -5.92 1.59 11.58
N VAL A 57 -4.62 1.74 11.85
CA VAL A 57 -3.83 2.84 11.26
C VAL A 57 -3.84 2.74 9.75
N TYR A 58 -3.60 1.54 9.20
CA TYR A 58 -3.67 1.30 7.76
C TYR A 58 -5.03 1.68 7.18
N ASP A 59 -6.13 1.21 7.79
CA ASP A 59 -7.49 1.48 7.35
C ASP A 59 -7.80 2.98 7.31
N ILE A 60 -7.33 3.73 8.32
CA ILE A 60 -7.48 5.19 8.35
C ILE A 60 -6.66 5.83 7.23
N LEU A 61 -5.39 5.46 7.06
CA LEU A 61 -4.51 6.07 6.05
C LEU A 61 -4.99 5.76 4.63
N ILE A 62 -5.50 4.56 4.37
CA ILE A 62 -5.98 4.17 3.03
C ILE A 62 -7.40 4.69 2.74
N SER A 63 -8.17 5.09 3.77
CA SER A 63 -9.58 5.49 3.64
C SER A 63 -9.81 6.57 2.57
N LYS A 64 -8.97 7.61 2.55
CA LYS A 64 -9.05 8.71 1.58
C LYS A 64 -8.85 8.21 0.15
N VAL A 65 -7.92 7.27 -0.06
CA VAL A 65 -7.66 6.66 -1.36
C VAL A 65 -8.85 5.81 -1.79
N ARG A 66 -9.38 4.95 -0.89
CA ARG A 66 -10.58 4.14 -1.17
C ARG A 66 -11.76 5.02 -1.60
N GLN A 67 -12.00 6.12 -0.91
CA GLN A 67 -13.09 7.03 -1.24
C GLN A 67 -12.92 7.67 -2.63
N ARG A 68 -11.69 8.04 -3.00
CA ARG A 68 -11.41 8.67 -4.30
C ARG A 68 -11.44 7.69 -5.46
N LEU A 69 -10.99 6.45 -5.24
CA LEU A 69 -10.91 5.44 -6.28
C LEU A 69 -12.19 4.60 -6.42
N GLY A 70 -13.05 4.53 -5.40
CA GLY A 70 -14.16 3.56 -5.34
C GLY A 70 -15.14 3.56 -6.52
N GLU A 71 -15.33 4.69 -7.19
CA GLU A 71 -16.24 4.84 -8.34
C GLU A 71 -15.51 5.02 -9.68
N VAL A 72 -14.18 4.91 -9.71
CA VAL A 72 -13.37 5.14 -10.92
C VAL A 72 -13.82 4.22 -12.04
N SER A 73 -14.06 2.93 -11.77
CA SER A 73 -14.54 1.97 -12.78
C SER A 73 -15.85 2.36 -13.49
N ARG A 74 -16.64 3.24 -12.88
CA ARG A 74 -17.97 3.66 -13.35
C ARG A 74 -18.00 5.07 -13.93
N LEU A 75 -16.86 5.75 -14.04
CA LEU A 75 -16.83 7.11 -14.55
C LEU A 75 -17.35 7.16 -16.00
N PRO A 76 -18.25 8.11 -16.33
CA PRO A 76 -18.88 8.17 -17.66
C PRO A 76 -17.88 8.49 -18.77
N ILE A 77 -16.74 9.09 -18.43
CA ILE A 77 -15.69 9.46 -19.37
C ILE A 77 -15.11 8.28 -20.14
N TRP A 78 -15.11 7.07 -19.55
CA TRP A 78 -14.66 5.87 -20.24
C TRP A 78 -15.51 5.56 -21.46
N SER A 79 -16.81 5.87 -21.42
CA SER A 79 -17.72 5.68 -22.54
C SER A 79 -17.94 6.93 -23.41
N SER A 80 -17.36 8.06 -23.00
CA SER A 80 -17.57 9.34 -23.69
C SER A 80 -16.97 9.32 -25.09
N VAL A 81 -17.70 9.84 -26.06
CA VAL A 81 -17.23 10.01 -27.43
C VAL A 81 -16.85 11.49 -27.59
N GLU A 82 -15.80 11.79 -28.35
CA GLU A 82 -15.52 13.17 -28.72
C GLU A 82 -16.72 13.77 -29.46
N GLU A 83 -17.16 14.95 -29.04
CA GLU A 83 -18.11 15.73 -29.83
C GLU A 83 -17.44 16.07 -31.16
N GLN A 84 -18.04 15.62 -32.27
CA GLN A 84 -17.60 15.96 -33.61
C GLN A 84 -17.78 17.46 -33.81
N THR A 85 -16.74 18.24 -33.51
CA THR A 85 -16.70 19.64 -33.92
C THR A 85 -16.56 19.71 -35.42
N ALA A 86 -17.26 20.66 -36.07
CA ALA A 86 -17.22 20.84 -37.53
C ALA A 86 -15.80 21.12 -38.09
N PHE A 87 -14.84 21.37 -37.21
CA PHE A 87 -13.43 21.57 -37.51
C PHE A 87 -12.61 20.54 -36.73
N ALA A 88 -11.61 19.94 -37.39
CA ALA A 88 -10.58 19.13 -36.75
C ALA A 88 -9.69 20.04 -35.90
N LEU A 89 -10.17 20.39 -34.70
CA LEU A 89 -9.35 21.10 -33.73
C LEU A 89 -8.30 20.11 -33.20
N PRO A 90 -7.04 20.54 -33.05
CA PRO A 90 -6.03 19.70 -32.42
C PRO A 90 -6.49 19.32 -31.02
N ASN A 91 -6.42 18.02 -30.70
CA ASN A 91 -6.77 17.52 -29.38
C ASN A 91 -5.79 18.12 -28.36
N PHE A 92 -6.28 18.99 -27.48
CA PHE A 92 -5.47 19.55 -26.40
C PHE A 92 -5.05 18.40 -25.49
N SER A 93 -3.75 18.32 -25.16
CA SER A 93 -3.20 17.27 -24.29
C SER A 93 -4.11 17.07 -23.07
N SER A 94 -4.64 15.86 -22.93
CA SER A 94 -5.49 15.53 -21.77
C SER A 94 -4.66 15.69 -20.50
N TYR A 95 -5.23 16.30 -19.47
CA TYR A 95 -4.61 16.40 -18.14
C TYR A 95 -5.11 15.25 -17.27
N PRO A 96 -4.30 14.80 -16.28
CA PRO A 96 -4.75 13.76 -15.37
C PRO A 96 -5.98 14.21 -14.58
N GLN A 97 -6.94 13.32 -14.38
CA GLN A 97 -8.19 13.64 -13.71
C GLN A 97 -8.01 13.90 -12.21
N ALA A 98 -8.93 14.68 -11.66
CA ALA A 98 -8.94 15.05 -10.24
C ALA A 98 -8.88 13.84 -9.28
N TYR A 99 -9.45 12.69 -9.67
CA TYR A 99 -9.39 11.50 -8.82
C TYR A 99 -7.94 11.03 -8.62
N VAL A 100 -7.14 10.97 -9.70
CA VAL A 100 -5.77 10.44 -9.65
C VAL A 100 -4.80 11.48 -9.12
N THR A 101 -4.98 12.75 -9.48
CA THR A 101 -4.13 13.84 -8.93
C THR A 101 -4.32 13.97 -7.42
N SER A 102 -5.56 13.87 -6.92
CA SER A 102 -5.81 13.93 -5.47
C SER A 102 -5.18 12.76 -4.71
N VAL A 103 -5.10 11.57 -5.32
CA VAL A 103 -4.41 10.41 -4.74
C VAL A 103 -2.91 10.61 -4.78
N GLY A 104 -2.37 11.08 -5.91
CA GLY A 104 -0.94 11.33 -6.05
C GLY A 104 -0.42 12.38 -5.07
N GLU A 105 -1.12 13.51 -4.94
CA GLU A 105 -0.83 14.56 -3.96
C GLU A 105 -0.89 14.03 -2.52
N TYR A 106 -1.88 13.18 -2.22
CA TYR A 106 -1.98 12.57 -0.90
C TYR A 106 -0.78 11.67 -0.60
N LEU A 107 -0.38 10.80 -1.54
CA LEU A 107 0.77 9.91 -1.36
C LEU A 107 2.08 10.68 -1.18
N LEU A 108 2.28 11.77 -1.94
CA LEU A 108 3.48 12.60 -1.86
C LEU A 108 3.59 13.40 -0.54
N THR A 109 2.45 13.73 0.07
CA THR A 109 2.41 14.49 1.34
C THR A 109 2.33 13.61 2.57
N LEU A 110 2.04 12.32 2.41
CA LEU A 110 1.86 11.37 3.49
C LEU A 110 3.08 11.26 4.44
N PRO A 111 4.34 11.19 3.97
CA PRO A 111 5.50 11.14 4.87
C PRO A 111 5.54 12.31 5.85
N GLN A 112 5.33 13.55 5.36
CA GLN A 112 5.33 14.76 6.16
C GLN A 112 4.20 14.78 7.21
N GLN A 113 3.10 14.08 6.93
CA GLN A 113 1.98 13.93 7.88
C GLN A 113 2.27 12.91 8.99
N LEU A 114 3.15 11.95 8.74
CA LEU A 114 3.50 10.88 9.67
C LEU A 114 4.70 11.24 10.56
N GLU A 115 5.60 12.10 10.09
CA GLU A 115 6.76 12.59 10.85
C GLU A 115 6.41 13.05 12.28
N PRO A 116 5.41 13.93 12.52
CA PRO A 116 5.09 14.40 13.87
C PRO A 116 4.57 13.29 14.80
N LEU A 117 3.95 12.26 14.24
CA LEU A 117 3.44 11.12 15.01
C LEU A 117 4.59 10.21 15.44
N ALA A 118 5.58 10.04 14.58
CA ALA A 118 6.74 9.20 14.84
C ALA A 118 7.65 9.82 15.92
N GLU A 119 7.84 11.14 15.90
CA GLU A 119 8.57 11.88 16.94
C GLU A 119 7.95 11.71 18.34
N GLY A 120 6.61 11.63 18.42
CA GLY A 120 5.90 11.43 19.70
C GLY A 120 6.06 10.04 20.32
N ILE A 121 6.44 9.03 19.52
CA ILE A 121 6.64 7.65 19.97
C ILE A 121 8.07 7.47 20.51
N SER A 122 9.02 8.22 19.99
CA SER A 122 10.44 8.14 20.34
C SER A 122 10.73 8.84 21.67
N THR A 123 10.45 8.15 22.78
CA THR A 123 10.54 8.68 24.15
C THR A 123 11.96 8.75 24.72
N ASN A 124 12.99 8.29 24.00
CA ASN A 124 14.38 8.24 24.48
C ASN A 124 15.32 8.99 23.52
N GLY A 125 15.60 10.26 23.83
CA GLY A 125 16.19 11.29 22.96
C GLY A 125 17.61 11.12 22.40
N ASP A 126 18.12 9.90 22.21
CA ASP A 126 19.46 9.67 21.64
C ASP A 126 19.47 8.88 20.31
N SER A 127 18.30 8.58 19.71
CA SER A 127 18.19 7.85 18.41
C SER A 127 17.14 8.44 17.44
N ASN A 128 16.64 9.64 17.72
CA ASN A 128 15.23 9.99 17.48
C ASN A 128 14.78 10.44 16.08
N ASN A 129 15.65 10.63 15.08
CA ASN A 129 15.21 11.15 13.77
C ASN A 129 15.19 10.07 12.67
N GLU A 130 16.19 9.18 12.63
CA GLU A 130 16.28 8.13 11.62
C GLU A 130 15.15 7.09 11.79
N ASP A 131 14.82 6.71 13.02
CA ASP A 131 13.72 5.78 13.32
C ASP A 131 12.34 6.36 12.95
N ALA A 132 12.17 7.67 13.15
CA ALA A 132 10.93 8.38 12.81
C ALA A 132 10.74 8.47 11.29
N GLN A 133 11.82 8.79 10.57
CA GLN A 133 11.84 8.78 9.10
C GLN A 133 11.61 7.38 8.54
N PHE A 134 12.20 6.35 9.15
CA PHE A 134 11.99 4.96 8.78
C PHE A 134 10.52 4.56 8.94
N PHE A 135 9.89 4.90 10.08
CA PHE A 135 8.47 4.66 10.32
C PHE A 135 7.57 5.33 9.27
N ALA A 136 7.79 6.62 9.00
CA ALA A 136 7.00 7.36 8.01
C ALA A 136 7.17 6.77 6.60
N THR A 137 8.37 6.34 6.25
CA THR A 137 8.69 5.70 4.97
C THR A 137 7.99 4.35 4.83
N GLU A 138 8.02 3.50 5.85
CA GLU A 138 7.37 2.18 5.82
C GLU A 138 5.86 2.31 5.61
N TRP A 139 5.22 3.24 6.32
CA TRP A 139 3.79 3.50 6.17
C TRP A 139 3.45 4.11 4.82
N MET A 140 4.28 5.01 4.30
CA MET A 140 4.11 5.56 2.95
C MET A 140 4.15 4.45 1.90
N PHE A 141 5.09 3.50 2.01
CA PHE A 141 5.14 2.34 1.11
C PHE A 141 3.88 1.48 1.22
N LYS A 142 3.46 1.09 2.43
CA LYS A 142 2.24 0.29 2.64
C LYS A 142 1.00 0.94 2.02
N VAL A 143 0.85 2.25 2.19
CA VAL A 143 -0.30 2.99 1.64
C VAL A 143 -0.20 3.14 0.12
N ALA A 144 1.00 3.37 -0.44
CA ALA A 144 1.23 3.43 -1.88
C ALA A 144 0.96 2.08 -2.57
N GLU A 145 1.35 0.96 -1.95
CA GLU A 145 1.01 -0.39 -2.43
C GLU A 145 -0.50 -0.61 -2.43
N GLY A 146 -1.16 -0.28 -1.32
CA GLY A 146 -2.62 -0.36 -1.20
C GLY A 146 -3.34 0.51 -2.24
N ALA A 147 -2.87 1.72 -2.46
CA ALA A 147 -3.43 2.66 -3.44
C ALA A 147 -3.32 2.10 -4.86
N THR A 148 -2.15 1.56 -5.19
CA THR A 148 -1.89 0.91 -6.48
C THR A 148 -2.77 -0.32 -6.68
N ALA A 149 -2.94 -1.15 -5.64
CA ALA A 149 -3.82 -2.32 -5.68
C ALA A 149 -5.28 -1.93 -5.94
N LEU A 150 -5.80 -0.93 -5.21
CA LEU A 150 -7.15 -0.40 -5.39
C LEU A 150 -7.34 0.21 -6.78
N TYR A 151 -6.34 0.93 -7.28
CA TYR A 151 -6.41 1.49 -8.63
C TYR A 151 -6.49 0.39 -9.69
N MET A 152 -5.63 -0.63 -9.61
CA MET A 152 -5.68 -1.77 -10.52
C MET A 152 -7.02 -2.53 -10.45
N GLU A 153 -7.63 -2.66 -9.27
CA GLU A 153 -8.98 -3.23 -9.13
C GLU A 153 -10.02 -2.40 -9.90
N GLN A 154 -9.97 -1.08 -9.77
CA GLN A 154 -10.87 -0.18 -10.49
C GLN A 154 -10.66 -0.21 -11.99
N LEU A 155 -9.41 -0.28 -12.45
CA LEU A 155 -9.11 -0.44 -13.88
C LEU A 155 -9.71 -1.73 -14.43
N ARG A 156 -9.59 -2.84 -13.68
CA ARG A 156 -10.19 -4.12 -14.09
C ARG A 156 -11.72 -4.09 -14.11
N GLY A 157 -12.34 -3.23 -13.31
CA GLY A 157 -13.79 -3.05 -13.24
C GLY A 157 -14.40 -2.23 -14.37
N ILE A 158 -13.60 -1.52 -15.18
CA ILE A 158 -14.13 -0.74 -16.31
C ILE A 158 -14.68 -1.71 -17.38
N GLN A 159 -15.97 -1.61 -17.69
CA GLN A 159 -16.62 -2.56 -18.62
C GLN A 159 -16.39 -2.24 -20.09
N TYR A 160 -16.23 -0.95 -20.41
CA TYR A 160 -16.10 -0.47 -21.78
C TYR A 160 -15.30 0.82 -21.81
N ILE A 161 -14.43 0.96 -22.82
CA ILE A 161 -13.64 2.18 -23.04
C ILE A 161 -13.66 2.64 -24.51
N SER A 162 -13.96 3.91 -24.72
CA SER A 162 -13.86 4.63 -25.99
C SER A 162 -12.41 5.02 -26.27
N ASP A 163 -12.10 5.52 -27.46
CA ASP A 163 -10.73 6.00 -27.76
C ASP A 163 -10.35 7.23 -26.95
N ARG A 164 -11.29 8.16 -26.76
CA ARG A 164 -11.12 9.29 -25.84
C ARG A 164 -10.88 8.81 -24.40
N GLY A 165 -11.66 7.84 -23.95
CA GLY A 165 -11.49 7.24 -22.63
C GLY A 165 -10.12 6.57 -22.47
N ALA A 166 -9.64 5.89 -23.52
CA ALA A 166 -8.33 5.24 -23.52
C ALA A 166 -7.19 6.25 -23.45
N GLN A 167 -7.26 7.34 -24.21
CA GLN A 167 -6.29 8.45 -24.14
C GLN A 167 -6.25 9.07 -22.75
N GLN A 168 -7.42 9.36 -22.17
CA GLN A 168 -7.50 9.89 -20.82
C GLN A 168 -6.89 8.92 -19.79
N LEU A 169 -7.25 7.64 -19.87
CA LEU A 169 -6.77 6.64 -18.94
C LEU A 169 -5.25 6.42 -19.07
N CYS A 170 -4.67 6.53 -20.27
CA CYS A 170 -3.22 6.55 -20.46
C CYS A 170 -2.55 7.66 -19.64
N VAL A 171 -3.08 8.89 -19.73
CA VAL A 171 -2.57 10.04 -18.98
C VAL A 171 -2.71 9.83 -17.48
N ASP A 172 -3.85 9.31 -17.03
CA ASP A 172 -4.11 9.06 -15.62
C ASP A 172 -3.15 8.00 -15.05
N ILE A 173 -2.89 6.92 -15.80
CA ILE A 173 -1.91 5.89 -15.42
C ILE A 173 -0.49 6.45 -15.44
N GLU A 174 -0.12 7.24 -16.45
CA GLU A 174 1.20 7.86 -16.55
C GLU A 174 1.48 8.75 -15.35
N TYR A 175 0.52 9.58 -14.96
CA TYR A 175 0.63 10.43 -13.79
C TYR A 175 0.87 9.60 -12.52
N LEU A 176 0.07 8.56 -12.28
CA LEU A 176 0.25 7.73 -11.08
C LEU A 176 1.59 6.98 -11.10
N SER A 177 2.00 6.46 -12.25
CA SER A 177 3.31 5.80 -12.42
C SER A 177 4.47 6.75 -12.09
N ASN A 178 4.38 8.02 -12.49
CA ASN A 178 5.37 9.04 -12.16
C ASN A 178 5.38 9.35 -10.65
N VAL A 179 4.22 9.38 -9.99
CA VAL A 179 4.14 9.52 -8.54
C VAL A 179 4.79 8.33 -7.84
N LEU A 180 4.51 7.10 -8.27
CA LEU A 180 5.12 5.90 -7.70
C LEU A 180 6.64 5.91 -7.89
N ALA A 181 7.13 6.29 -9.08
CA ALA A 181 8.56 6.43 -9.34
C ALA A 181 9.21 7.50 -8.44
N ALA A 182 8.54 8.63 -8.20
CA ALA A 182 9.03 9.67 -7.28
C ALA A 182 9.11 9.17 -5.83
N LEU A 183 8.22 8.25 -5.44
CA LEU A 183 8.26 7.56 -4.15
C LEU A 183 9.22 6.36 -4.13
N SER A 184 10.00 6.13 -5.20
CA SER A 184 10.88 4.96 -5.35
C SER A 184 10.14 3.60 -5.30
N MET A 185 8.87 3.59 -5.69
CA MET A 185 8.04 2.39 -5.78
C MET A 185 8.17 1.73 -7.15
N PRO A 186 8.24 0.39 -7.23
CA PRO A 186 8.22 -0.31 -8.51
C PRO A 186 6.85 -0.14 -9.18
N ILE A 187 6.87 0.15 -10.48
CA ILE A 187 5.64 0.26 -11.28
C ILE A 187 5.16 -1.17 -11.61
N PRO A 188 3.93 -1.57 -11.25
CA PRO A 188 3.43 -2.90 -11.55
C PRO A 188 3.34 -3.17 -13.06
N PRO A 189 3.69 -4.37 -13.54
CA PRO A 189 3.60 -4.74 -14.96
C PRO A 189 2.19 -4.59 -15.55
N VAL A 190 1.16 -4.72 -14.71
CA VAL A 190 -0.24 -4.51 -15.09
C VAL A 190 -0.46 -3.08 -15.61
N LEU A 191 0.06 -2.06 -14.90
CA LEU A 191 -0.10 -0.66 -15.32
C LEU A 191 0.63 -0.38 -16.62
N ALA A 192 1.85 -0.89 -16.77
CA ALA A 192 2.60 -0.80 -18.02
C ALA A 192 1.85 -1.45 -19.19
N THR A 193 1.28 -2.65 -18.96
CA THR A 193 0.47 -3.36 -19.97
C THR A 193 -0.77 -2.56 -20.36
N PHE A 194 -1.47 -1.95 -19.40
CA PHE A 194 -2.58 -1.04 -19.69
C PHE A 194 -2.11 0.14 -20.56
N GLN A 195 -1.02 0.81 -20.20
CA GLN A 195 -0.51 1.95 -20.99
C GLN A 195 -0.18 1.55 -22.42
N THR A 196 0.59 0.47 -22.62
CA THR A 196 0.93 -0.01 -23.96
C THR A 196 -0.33 -0.32 -24.75
N CYS A 197 -1.27 -1.11 -24.19
CA CYS A 197 -2.46 -1.54 -24.92
C CYS A 197 -3.46 -0.40 -25.22
N LEU A 198 -3.53 0.62 -24.36
CA LEU A 198 -4.41 1.78 -24.54
C LEU A 198 -3.81 2.82 -25.49
N ALA A 199 -2.47 2.99 -25.49
CA ALA A 199 -1.76 3.89 -26.38
C ALA A 199 -1.70 3.38 -27.83
N THR A 200 -1.69 2.06 -28.05
CA THR A 200 -1.74 1.49 -29.40
C THR A 200 -3.10 1.76 -30.07
N PRO A 201 -3.14 2.14 -31.35
CA PRO A 201 -4.38 2.19 -32.12
C PRO A 201 -5.15 0.86 -32.13
N ARG A 202 -6.48 0.89 -32.24
CA ARG A 202 -7.33 -0.32 -32.12
C ARG A 202 -7.02 -1.38 -33.19
N ASP A 203 -6.72 -0.91 -34.38
CA ASP A 203 -6.39 -1.69 -35.57
C ASP A 203 -5.04 -2.40 -35.44
N GLU A 204 -4.05 -1.75 -34.80
CA GLU A 204 -2.70 -2.30 -34.62
C GLU A 204 -2.56 -3.20 -33.39
N LEU A 205 -3.46 -3.11 -32.41
CA LEU A 205 -3.32 -3.82 -31.14
C LEU A 205 -3.25 -5.34 -31.31
N LYS A 206 -3.97 -5.90 -32.29
CA LYS A 206 -3.91 -7.33 -32.62
C LYS A 206 -2.51 -7.77 -33.04
N ASP A 207 -1.83 -6.95 -33.82
CA ASP A 207 -0.52 -7.26 -34.37
C ASP A 207 0.55 -7.13 -33.28
N VAL A 208 0.43 -6.12 -32.42
CA VAL A 208 1.29 -5.97 -31.24
C VAL A 208 1.18 -7.19 -30.32
N MET A 209 -0.03 -7.69 -30.06
CA MET A 209 -0.21 -8.90 -29.24
C MET A 209 0.39 -10.18 -29.85
N LYS A 210 0.50 -10.25 -31.19
CA LYS A 210 1.12 -11.40 -31.89
C LYS A 210 2.63 -11.25 -32.05
N SER A 211 3.15 -10.03 -31.91
CA SER A 211 4.58 -9.73 -32.03
C SER A 211 5.38 -10.14 -30.79
N ASP A 212 6.71 -10.07 -30.88
CA ASP A 212 7.59 -10.30 -29.73
C ASP A 212 7.35 -9.29 -28.59
N ALA A 213 6.91 -8.06 -28.90
CA ALA A 213 6.53 -7.07 -27.88
C ALA A 213 5.32 -7.52 -27.05
N GLY A 214 4.42 -8.33 -27.63
CA GLY A 214 3.30 -8.93 -26.92
C GLY A 214 3.70 -9.98 -25.89
N ARG A 215 4.91 -10.55 -25.99
CA ARG A 215 5.42 -11.57 -25.03
C ARG A 215 5.85 -10.98 -23.70
N GLU A 216 6.17 -9.69 -23.66
CA GLU A 216 6.55 -8.97 -22.44
C GLU A 216 5.33 -8.43 -21.68
N LEU A 217 4.16 -8.42 -22.32
CA LEU A 217 2.91 -7.96 -21.72
C LEU A 217 2.28 -9.02 -20.82
N ASP A 218 1.61 -8.55 -19.77
CA ASP A 218 0.75 -9.42 -18.96
C ASP A 218 -0.47 -9.84 -19.79
N PHE A 219 -0.47 -11.08 -20.28
CA PHE A 219 -1.50 -11.59 -21.19
C PHE A 219 -2.94 -11.47 -20.65
N PRO A 220 -3.24 -11.77 -19.37
CA PRO A 220 -4.56 -11.53 -18.79
C PRO A 220 -5.00 -10.06 -18.89
N THR A 221 -4.12 -9.12 -18.56
CA THR A 221 -4.39 -7.68 -18.65
C THR A 221 -4.56 -7.24 -20.10
N ALA A 222 -3.70 -7.66 -21.01
CA ALA A 222 -3.80 -7.31 -22.43
C ALA A 222 -5.12 -7.79 -23.05
N ASN A 223 -5.54 -9.04 -22.75
CA ASN A 223 -6.83 -9.58 -23.18
C ASN A 223 -8.01 -8.80 -22.59
N LEU A 224 -7.91 -8.40 -21.32
CA LEU A 224 -8.92 -7.56 -20.68
C LEU A 224 -9.06 -6.21 -21.41
N VAL A 225 -7.95 -5.52 -21.69
CA VAL A 225 -7.99 -4.24 -22.44
C VAL A 225 -8.61 -4.41 -23.81
N CYS A 226 -8.30 -5.50 -24.53
CA CYS A 226 -8.92 -5.80 -25.82
C CYS A 226 -10.44 -5.96 -25.72
N LYS A 227 -10.92 -6.68 -24.69
CA LYS A 227 -12.36 -6.81 -24.41
C LYS A 227 -13.00 -5.46 -24.10
N MET A 228 -12.36 -4.64 -23.26
CA MET A 228 -12.84 -3.30 -22.91
C MET A 228 -12.97 -2.39 -24.13
N ARG A 229 -12.04 -2.51 -25.08
CA ARG A 229 -12.02 -1.75 -26.36
C ARG A 229 -12.90 -2.38 -27.45
N ARG A 230 -13.56 -3.52 -27.18
CA ARG A 230 -14.39 -4.28 -28.12
C ARG A 230 -13.66 -4.70 -29.40
N ILE A 231 -12.42 -5.15 -29.26
CA ILE A 231 -11.65 -5.69 -30.37
C ILE A 231 -11.99 -7.17 -30.51
N SER A 232 -12.64 -7.56 -31.61
CA SER A 232 -12.94 -8.98 -31.91
C SER A 232 -11.69 -9.66 -32.45
N PHE A 233 -11.32 -10.82 -31.94
CA PHE A 233 -10.25 -11.67 -32.48
C PHE A 233 -10.80 -12.65 -33.52
N ASP A 234 -11.58 -12.18 -34.48
CA ASP A 234 -11.82 -12.89 -35.74
C ASP A 234 -10.58 -12.78 -36.64
#